data_AF-W8CD44-F1
#
_entry.id   AF-W8CD44-F1
#
_cell.length_a   1.000
_cell.length_b   1.000
_cell.length_c   1.000
_cell.angle_alpha   90.00
_cell.angle_beta   90.00
_cell.angle_gamma   90.00
#
_symmetry.space_group_name_H-M   'P 1'
#
loop_
_entity.id
_entity.type
_entity.pdbx_description
1 polymer ?
#
loop_
_entity_poly.entity_id
_entity_poly.type
_entity_poly.pdbx_seq_one_letter_code
_entity_poly.pdbx_strand_id
1 'polypeptide(L)'
;QPLPGCELLAFHALLWISQPLTRTKITFKFTEPRESIRRNLEDTAYLALETYRTDNNKCILQYNQIEDKWLKYADINYPNEVKVIPNGENLIFIGGKSNGERTAEVKSWNLRTKTWTQLPGMNYPRTWHRVVLLDDIIYVIGGLIGSYSENKVDVFSFTGEWHSVKAMNVSRALAAAVTLNGNIFVMGGQNANVLNSVERYDPTSNVWTLCA
;
A
#
# COMPACT_ATOMS: atom_id res chain seq x y z
N GLN A 1 -13.28 -22.86 -3.82
CA GLN A 1 -12.12 -23.77 -3.95
C GLN A 1 -10.86 -22.93 -3.79
N PRO A 2 -9.84 -23.38 -3.03
CA PRO A 2 -8.53 -22.74 -3.05
C PRO A 2 -7.95 -22.75 -4.47
N LEU A 3 -7.15 -21.73 -4.80
CA LEU A 3 -6.44 -21.65 -6.08
C LEU A 3 -5.55 -22.89 -6.24
N PRO A 4 -5.61 -23.62 -7.38
CA PRO A 4 -4.72 -24.74 -7.64
C PRO A 4 -3.25 -24.33 -7.49
N GLY A 5 -2.51 -25.01 -6.62
CA GLY A 5 -1.09 -24.75 -6.32
C GLY A 5 -0.83 -23.77 -5.18
N CYS A 6 -1.87 -23.17 -4.58
CA CYS A 6 -1.75 -22.27 -3.43
C CYS A 6 -2.12 -22.93 -2.10
N GLU A 7 -2.52 -24.20 -2.12
CA GLU A 7 -3.10 -24.92 -0.98
C GLU A 7 -2.11 -25.01 0.17
N LEU A 8 -0.82 -25.23 -0.12
CA LEU A 8 0.22 -25.34 0.90
C LEU A 8 0.48 -23.98 1.59
N LEU A 9 0.48 -22.88 0.82
CA LEU A 9 0.65 -21.53 1.36
C LEU A 9 -0.58 -21.09 2.17
N ALA A 10 -1.78 -21.37 1.67
CA ALA A 10 -3.03 -21.12 2.38
C ALA A 10 -3.11 -21.95 3.67
N PHE A 11 -2.70 -23.22 3.62
CA PHE A 11 -2.64 -24.11 4.77
C PHE A 11 -1.62 -23.62 5.81
N HIS A 12 -0.42 -23.21 5.40
CA HIS A 12 0.58 -22.63 6.30
C HIS A 12 0.09 -21.33 6.95
N ALA A 13 -0.59 -20.47 6.19
CA ALA A 13 -1.19 -19.24 6.73
C ALA A 13 -2.33 -19.55 7.73
N LEU A 14 -3.19 -20.51 7.44
CA LEU A 14 -4.29 -20.94 8.32
C LEU A 14 -3.80 -21.61 9.60
N LEU A 15 -2.79 -22.47 9.52
CA LEU A 15 -2.12 -23.05 10.69
C LEU A 15 -1.52 -21.96 11.58
N TRP A 16 -0.87 -20.97 10.97
CA TRP A 16 -0.28 -19.85 11.69
C TRP A 16 -1.30 -18.98 12.45
N ILE A 17 -2.49 -18.74 11.86
CA ILE A 17 -3.56 -17.97 12.51
C ILE A 17 -4.19 -18.76 13.66
N SER A 18 -4.45 -20.05 13.44
CA SER A 18 -5.29 -20.88 14.33
C SER A 18 -4.57 -21.49 15.53
N GLN A 19 -3.22 -21.55 15.53
CA GLN A 19 -2.45 -22.15 16.62
C GLN A 19 -1.50 -21.13 17.28
N PRO A 20 -1.86 -20.57 18.45
CA PRO A 20 -1.03 -19.60 19.16
C PRO A 20 0.36 -20.12 19.57
N LEU A 21 0.51 -21.44 19.78
CA LEU A 21 1.76 -22.08 20.17
C LEU A 21 2.74 -22.26 19.00
N THR A 22 2.27 -22.21 17.74
CA THR A 22 3.14 -22.15 16.55
C THR A 22 3.56 -20.73 16.21
N ARG A 23 3.12 -19.72 16.99
CA ARG A 23 3.71 -18.39 16.99
C ARG A 23 5.04 -18.44 17.74
N THR A 24 6.01 -19.17 17.19
CA THR A 24 7.41 -18.80 17.43
C THR A 24 7.48 -17.30 17.16
N LYS A 25 8.03 -16.54 18.12
CA LYS A 25 8.30 -15.09 18.00
C LYS A 25 8.53 -14.79 16.53
N ILE A 26 7.81 -13.82 15.96
CA ILE A 26 8.21 -13.23 14.70
C ILE A 26 9.55 -12.56 15.00
N THR A 27 10.64 -13.32 15.01
CA THR A 27 11.90 -12.83 14.52
C THR A 27 11.54 -12.48 13.09
N PHE A 28 11.40 -11.19 12.80
CA PHE A 28 11.30 -10.73 11.43
C PHE A 28 12.55 -11.28 10.74
N LYS A 29 12.48 -12.46 10.12
CA LYS A 29 13.59 -13.03 9.33
C LYS A 29 13.92 -12.16 8.12
N PHE A 30 13.06 -11.17 7.86
CA PHE A 30 13.32 -10.04 6.99
C PHE A 30 13.86 -8.86 7.83
N THR A 31 14.98 -9.06 8.52
CA THR A 31 15.86 -7.95 8.96
C THR A 31 16.76 -7.48 7.82
N GLU A 32 16.63 -8.04 6.63
CA GLU A 32 17.24 -7.53 5.41
C GLU A 32 16.17 -7.03 4.42
N PRO A 33 16.38 -5.88 3.77
CA PRO A 33 15.48 -5.34 2.75
C PRO A 33 15.33 -6.34 1.59
N ARG A 34 14.14 -6.38 0.97
CA ARG A 34 13.91 -7.20 -0.24
C ARG A 34 14.91 -6.75 -1.32
N GLU A 35 15.54 -7.70 -2.00
CA GLU A 35 16.71 -7.50 -2.89
C GLU A 35 16.51 -6.49 -4.06
N SER A 36 15.34 -5.91 -4.26
CA SER A 36 15.06 -5.04 -5.40
C SER A 36 15.67 -3.62 -5.29
N ILE A 37 16.31 -3.25 -4.18
CA ILE A 37 16.96 -1.93 -4.04
C ILE A 37 18.35 -2.09 -3.37
N ARG A 38 19.27 -2.83 -3.99
CA ARG A 38 20.71 -2.68 -3.67
C ARG A 38 21.28 -1.46 -4.40
N ARG A 39 20.95 -0.25 -3.92
CA ARG A 39 21.82 0.91 -4.09
C ARG A 39 22.51 1.13 -2.76
N ASN A 40 23.84 1.14 -2.75
CA ASN A 40 24.74 1.34 -1.60
C ASN A 40 24.12 2.15 -0.45
N LEU A 41 23.51 1.48 0.52
CA LEU A 41 22.95 2.10 1.72
C LEU A 41 23.40 1.25 2.90
N GLU A 42 24.54 1.62 3.49
CA GLU A 42 25.04 1.06 4.76
C GLU A 42 24.06 1.33 5.92
N ASP A 43 23.13 2.28 5.77
CA ASP A 43 22.13 2.68 6.76
C ASP A 43 20.69 2.27 6.37
N THR A 44 20.39 0.97 6.32
CA THR A 44 19.00 0.52 6.17
C THR A 44 18.28 0.58 7.52
N ALA A 45 17.30 1.47 7.66
CA ALA A 45 16.45 1.55 8.84
C ALA A 45 15.05 0.98 8.60
N TYR A 46 14.51 0.25 9.58
CA TYR A 46 13.11 -0.15 9.58
C TYR A 46 12.25 0.95 10.15
N LEU A 47 11.23 1.37 9.38
CA LEU A 47 10.25 2.36 9.81
C LEU A 47 8.87 1.71 9.91
N ALA A 48 8.13 2.06 10.95
CA ALA A 48 6.73 1.72 11.10
C ALA A 48 5.90 3.00 11.16
N LEU A 49 4.77 2.98 10.46
CA LEU A 49 3.84 4.09 10.39
C LEU A 49 2.46 3.62 10.82
N GLU A 50 1.87 4.32 11.79
CA GLU A 50 0.59 3.93 12.36
C GLU A 50 -0.59 4.59 11.64
N THR A 51 -1.21 3.86 10.71
CA THR A 51 -2.18 4.45 9.75
C THR A 51 -3.64 4.44 10.19
N TYR A 52 -3.97 3.82 11.32
CA TYR A 52 -5.36 3.56 11.76
C TYR A 52 -5.72 4.12 13.14
N ARG A 53 -4.92 5.03 13.72
CA ARG A 53 -5.36 5.75 14.93
C ARG A 53 -6.36 6.85 14.60
N THR A 54 -7.41 6.91 15.42
CA THR A 54 -8.43 7.96 15.41
C THR A 54 -8.01 9.21 16.17
N ASP A 55 -6.91 9.15 16.95
CA ASP A 55 -6.34 10.32 17.61
C ASP A 55 -5.33 11.05 16.70
N ASN A 56 -5.08 12.32 17.01
CA ASN A 56 -4.15 13.16 16.25
C ASN A 56 -2.66 12.90 16.61
N ASN A 57 -2.36 11.87 17.40
CA ASN A 57 -1.03 11.59 17.93
C ASN A 57 -0.27 10.57 17.07
N LYS A 58 -0.31 10.77 15.76
CA LYS A 58 0.38 9.90 14.80
C LYS A 58 1.89 10.15 14.82
N CYS A 59 2.65 9.08 14.73
CA CYS A 59 4.11 9.15 14.72
C CYS A 59 4.72 8.13 13.76
N ILE A 60 5.99 8.36 13.46
CA ILE A 60 6.88 7.41 12.80
C ILE A 60 7.71 6.75 13.89
N LEU A 61 7.79 5.43 13.86
CA LEU A 61 8.70 4.66 14.69
C LEU A 61 9.87 4.17 13.85
N GLN A 62 11.07 4.21 14.41
CA GLN A 62 12.27 3.62 13.84
C GLN A 62 12.72 2.47 14.73
N TYR A 63 13.06 1.34 14.13
CA TYR A 63 13.57 0.20 14.88
C TYR A 63 15.06 0.39 15.17
N ASN A 64 15.41 0.35 16.46
CA ASN A 64 16.77 0.29 16.93
C ASN A 64 17.18 -1.19 17.07
N GLN A 65 18.08 -1.64 16.20
CA GLN A 65 18.56 -3.02 16.17
C GLN A 65 19.43 -3.37 17.39
N ILE A 66 20.19 -2.40 17.92
CA ILE A 66 21.08 -2.61 19.07
C ILE A 66 20.25 -2.86 20.34
N GLU A 67 19.17 -2.10 20.51
CA GLU A 67 18.30 -2.18 21.67
C GLU A 67 17.12 -3.16 21.50
N ASP A 68 16.90 -3.68 20.29
CA ASP A 68 15.73 -4.49 19.89
C ASP A 68 14.40 -3.80 20.24
N LYS A 69 14.28 -2.50 19.92
CA LYS A 69 13.12 -1.67 20.29
C LYS A 69 12.70 -0.72 19.18
N TRP A 70 11.39 -0.50 19.08
CA TRP A 70 10.84 0.60 18.30
C TRP A 70 10.91 1.90 19.10
N LEU A 71 11.61 2.89 18.56
CA LEU A 71 11.77 4.21 19.14
C LEU A 71 11.02 5.24 18.30
N LYS A 72 10.48 6.28 18.95
CA LYS A 72 9.80 7.36 18.23
C LYS A 72 10.83 8.15 17.40
N TYR A 73 10.61 8.21 16.09
CA TYR A 73 11.45 8.93 15.14
C TYR A 73 10.99 10.37 14.92
N ALA A 74 9.68 10.55 14.70
CA ALA A 74 9.07 11.86 14.49
C ALA A 74 7.56 11.83 14.79
N ASP A 75 7.03 12.94 15.29
CA ASP A 75 5.59 13.19 15.28
C ASP A 75 5.19 13.67 13.88
N ILE A 76 4.08 13.15 13.35
CA ILE A 76 3.65 13.46 11.99
C ILE A 76 2.13 13.41 11.90
N ASN A 77 1.51 14.50 11.45
CA ASN A 77 0.07 14.56 11.27
C ASN A 77 -0.31 14.41 9.80
N TYR A 78 -1.18 13.45 9.49
CA TYR A 78 -1.59 13.12 8.12
C TYR A 78 -3.02 12.54 8.11
N PRO A 79 -3.69 12.46 6.95
CA PRO A 79 -5.07 11.96 6.84
C PRO A 79 -5.30 10.56 7.41
N ASN A 80 -6.52 10.26 7.87
CA ASN A 80 -6.92 8.90 8.24
C ASN A 80 -7.08 8.02 6.98
N GLU A 81 -6.91 6.71 7.11
CA GLU A 81 -7.13 5.75 5.99
C GLU A 81 -6.24 5.99 4.75
N VAL A 82 -5.22 6.85 4.88
CA VAL A 82 -4.24 7.16 3.84
C VAL A 82 -3.43 5.94 3.42
N LYS A 83 -2.94 5.93 2.19
CA LYS A 83 -1.93 4.96 1.74
C LYS A 83 -0.57 5.64 1.68
N VAL A 84 0.44 4.95 2.20
CA VAL A 84 1.80 5.47 2.29
C VAL A 84 2.75 4.54 1.57
N ILE A 85 3.58 5.10 0.68
CA ILE A 85 4.65 4.38 -0.01
C ILE A 85 5.99 5.11 0.17
N PRO A 86 7.12 4.39 0.22
CA PRO A 86 8.43 5.02 0.19
C PRO A 86 8.82 5.47 -1.23
N ASN A 87 9.54 6.58 -1.33
CA ASN A 87 10.23 7.05 -2.54
C ASN A 87 11.56 7.73 -2.15
N GLY A 88 12.65 6.97 -2.20
CA GLY A 88 13.95 7.44 -1.70
C GLY A 88 13.86 7.87 -0.23
N GLU A 89 14.23 9.11 0.07
CA GLU A 89 14.14 9.68 1.42
C GLU A 89 12.77 10.28 1.77
N ASN A 90 11.75 10.02 0.95
CA ASN A 90 10.43 10.57 1.16
C ASN A 90 9.40 9.46 1.43
N LEU A 91 8.43 9.78 2.26
CA LEU A 91 7.19 9.03 2.40
C LEU A 91 6.09 9.76 1.65
N ILE A 92 5.41 9.07 0.75
CA ILE A 92 4.35 9.63 -0.09
C ILE A 92 2.99 9.20 0.46
N PHE A 93 2.20 10.16 0.89
CA PHE A 93 0.87 10.00 1.49
C PHE A 93 -0.18 10.28 0.43
N ILE A 94 -1.05 9.32 0.15
CA ILE A 94 -1.98 9.34 -0.99
C ILE A 94 -3.40 9.08 -0.51
N GLY A 95 -4.25 10.10 -0.59
CA GLY A 95 -5.69 10.03 -0.33
C GLY A 95 -6.07 9.84 1.13
N GLY A 96 -7.17 9.11 1.37
CA GLY A 96 -7.71 8.87 2.70
C GLY A 96 -8.79 9.88 3.07
N LYS A 97 -8.86 10.25 4.36
CA LYS A 97 -9.83 11.18 4.92
C LYS A 97 -9.14 12.29 5.73
N SER A 98 -9.40 13.53 5.36
CA SER A 98 -8.97 14.72 6.09
C SER A 98 -10.21 15.42 6.65
N ASN A 99 -10.22 15.71 7.95
CA ASN A 99 -11.37 16.32 8.65
C ASN A 99 -12.70 15.58 8.43
N GLY A 100 -12.65 14.24 8.36
CA GLY A 100 -13.83 13.38 8.12
C GLY A 100 -14.19 13.19 6.65
N GLU A 101 -13.70 14.06 5.76
CA GLU A 101 -14.02 14.03 4.32
C GLU A 101 -12.96 13.32 3.50
N ARG A 102 -13.38 12.59 2.46
CA ARG A 102 -12.46 11.95 1.51
C ARG A 102 -11.62 13.01 0.79
N THR A 103 -10.32 12.76 0.67
CA THR A 103 -9.39 13.69 0.01
C THR A 103 -8.69 13.06 -1.19
N ALA A 104 -8.40 13.90 -2.19
CA ALA A 104 -7.53 13.57 -3.32
C ALA A 104 -6.07 13.97 -3.07
N GLU A 105 -5.77 14.50 -1.89
CA GLU A 105 -4.48 15.07 -1.56
C GLU A 105 -3.36 14.03 -1.64
N VAL A 106 -2.24 14.47 -2.20
CA VAL A 106 -0.98 13.72 -2.24
C VAL A 106 0.11 14.61 -1.66
N LYS A 107 0.82 14.09 -0.65
CA LYS A 107 1.87 14.81 0.06
C LYS A 107 3.11 13.96 0.21
N SER A 108 4.26 14.59 0.06
CA SER A 108 5.56 14.00 0.35
C SER A 108 6.05 14.50 1.71
N TRP A 109 6.54 13.62 2.56
CA TRP A 109 7.23 13.99 3.79
C TRP A 109 8.68 13.49 3.74
N ASN A 110 9.62 14.42 3.85
CA ASN A 110 11.03 14.10 3.78
C ASN A 110 11.54 13.61 5.14
N LEU A 111 12.16 12.43 5.15
CA LEU A 111 12.68 11.77 6.36
C LEU A 111 13.78 12.59 7.03
N ARG A 112 14.63 13.26 6.25
CA ARG A 112 15.81 13.98 6.74
C ARG A 112 15.45 15.36 7.29
N THR A 113 14.76 16.16 6.49
CA THR A 113 14.40 17.55 6.84
C THR A 113 13.14 17.62 7.68
N LYS A 114 12.36 16.54 7.76
CA LYS A 114 11.08 16.45 8.47
C LYS A 114 10.03 17.45 7.96
N THR A 115 10.12 17.82 6.69
CA THR A 115 9.23 18.81 6.05
C THR A 115 8.25 18.16 5.09
N TRP A 116 7.06 18.76 4.98
CA TRP A 116 6.05 18.40 3.99
C TRP A 116 6.27 19.12 2.67
N THR A 117 5.93 18.47 1.57
CA THR A 117 5.83 19.05 0.23
C THR A 117 4.54 18.59 -0.42
N GLN A 118 3.79 19.54 -0.98
CA GLN A 118 2.57 19.23 -1.70
C GLN A 118 2.92 18.62 -3.07
N LEU A 119 2.28 17.52 -3.43
CA LEU A 119 2.36 16.93 -4.77
C LEU A 119 1.02 17.15 -5.51
N PRO A 120 1.00 16.97 -6.85
CA PRO A 120 -0.25 16.96 -7.60
C PRO A 120 -1.26 15.98 -6.98
N GLY A 121 -2.50 16.45 -6.76
CA GLY A 121 -3.57 15.63 -6.22
C GLY A 121 -4.09 14.61 -7.23
N MET A 122 -4.62 13.49 -6.74
CA MET A 122 -5.26 12.47 -7.58
C MET A 122 -6.48 13.03 -8.33
N ASN A 123 -6.90 12.35 -9.39
CA ASN A 123 -8.12 12.69 -10.15
C ASN A 123 -9.41 12.64 -9.30
N TYR A 124 -9.43 11.80 -8.26
CA TYR A 124 -10.62 11.59 -7.43
C TYR A 124 -10.27 11.43 -5.95
N PRO A 125 -10.99 12.13 -5.04
CA PRO A 125 -10.91 11.87 -3.61
C PRO A 125 -11.39 10.47 -3.26
N ARG A 126 -10.58 9.70 -2.54
CA ARG A 126 -10.90 8.29 -2.27
C ARG A 126 -10.29 7.76 -0.98
N THR A 127 -10.97 6.75 -0.44
CA THR A 127 -10.46 5.91 0.65
C THR A 127 -10.54 4.43 0.28
N TRP A 128 -9.96 3.57 1.10
CA TRP A 128 -9.94 2.11 0.93
C TRP A 128 -9.37 1.61 -0.40
N HIS A 129 -8.77 2.50 -1.18
CA HIS A 129 -8.00 2.21 -2.39
C HIS A 129 -6.72 1.47 -2.04
N ARG A 130 -6.05 0.97 -3.06
CA ARG A 130 -4.70 0.43 -2.94
C ARG A 130 -3.72 1.26 -3.73
N VAL A 131 -2.48 1.27 -3.24
CA VAL A 131 -1.36 1.90 -3.91
C VAL A 131 -0.27 0.86 -4.07
N VAL A 132 0.26 0.74 -5.28
CA VAL A 132 1.46 -0.04 -5.56
C VAL A 132 2.44 0.80 -6.37
N LEU A 133 3.73 0.51 -6.20
CA LEU A 133 4.81 1.09 -7.00
C LEU A 133 5.33 0.02 -7.95
N LEU A 134 5.34 0.32 -9.26
CA LEU A 134 5.88 -0.55 -10.30
C LEU A 134 6.66 0.32 -11.29
N ASP A 135 7.94 0.01 -11.49
CA ASP A 135 8.82 0.72 -12.42
C ASP A 135 8.79 2.25 -12.23
N ASP A 136 8.91 2.70 -10.98
CA ASP A 136 8.84 4.11 -10.55
C ASP A 136 7.51 4.83 -10.84
N ILE A 137 6.48 4.08 -11.23
CA ILE A 137 5.12 4.57 -11.44
C ILE A 137 4.24 4.17 -10.26
N ILE A 138 3.54 5.14 -9.69
CA ILE A 138 2.55 4.94 -8.63
C ILE A 138 1.22 4.57 -9.28
N TYR A 139 0.62 3.46 -8.86
CA TYR A 139 -0.71 3.04 -9.27
C TYR A 139 -1.68 3.14 -8.11
N VAL A 140 -2.75 3.93 -8.27
CA VAL A 140 -3.85 4.08 -7.33
C VAL A 140 -5.04 3.31 -7.85
N ILE A 141 -5.43 2.25 -7.14
CA ILE A 141 -6.32 1.21 -7.64
C ILE A 141 -7.60 1.16 -6.81
N GLY A 142 -8.73 1.34 -7.49
CA GLY A 142 -10.07 1.21 -6.93
C GLY A 142 -10.30 2.13 -5.73
N GLY A 143 -10.97 1.57 -4.71
CA GLY A 143 -11.39 2.27 -3.51
C GLY A 143 -12.81 2.79 -3.58
N LEU A 144 -13.21 3.52 -2.55
CA LEU A 144 -14.49 4.19 -2.45
C LEU A 144 -14.36 5.61 -2.96
N ILE A 145 -15.05 5.91 -4.07
CA ILE A 145 -15.18 7.25 -4.66
C ILE A 145 -16.66 7.61 -4.62
N GLY A 146 -16.99 8.74 -3.99
CA GLY A 146 -18.39 9.06 -3.68
C GLY A 146 -18.99 7.97 -2.78
N SER A 147 -20.12 7.41 -3.21
CA SER A 147 -20.87 6.39 -2.46
C SER A 147 -20.58 4.95 -2.92
N TYR A 148 -19.75 4.76 -3.94
CA TYR A 148 -19.58 3.46 -4.58
C TYR A 148 -18.13 3.00 -4.56
N SER A 149 -17.95 1.68 -4.47
CA SER A 149 -16.69 1.05 -4.77
C SER A 149 -16.47 1.15 -6.28
N GLU A 150 -15.29 1.61 -6.68
CA GLU A 150 -14.97 1.90 -8.08
C GLU A 150 -13.90 0.94 -8.62
N ASN A 151 -13.87 0.80 -9.95
CA ASN A 151 -12.84 0.03 -10.66
C ASN A 151 -11.76 0.90 -11.29
N LYS A 152 -11.80 2.22 -11.06
CA LYS A 152 -10.88 3.19 -11.65
C LYS A 152 -9.46 2.99 -11.16
N VAL A 153 -8.50 3.17 -12.08
CA VAL A 153 -7.08 3.10 -11.80
C VAL A 153 -6.42 4.36 -12.35
N ASP A 154 -5.74 5.09 -11.47
CA ASP A 154 -4.97 6.28 -11.85
C ASP A 154 -3.50 6.04 -11.58
N VAL A 155 -2.64 6.62 -12.41
CA VAL A 155 -1.20 6.47 -12.29
C VAL A 155 -0.51 7.82 -12.23
N PHE A 156 0.63 7.86 -11.57
CA PHE A 156 1.46 9.05 -11.43
C PHE A 156 2.94 8.70 -11.54
N SER A 157 3.66 9.54 -12.28
CA SER A 157 5.12 9.58 -12.26
C SER A 157 5.55 10.93 -11.68
N PHE A 158 6.67 10.97 -10.95
CA PHE A 158 7.16 12.21 -10.32
C PHE A 158 7.55 13.31 -11.31
N THR A 159 7.66 12.97 -12.59
CA THR A 159 7.97 13.90 -13.69
C THR A 159 6.72 14.33 -14.47
N GLY A 160 5.53 13.81 -14.13
CA GLY A 160 4.32 13.99 -14.92
C GLY A 160 3.10 14.34 -14.08
N GLU A 161 1.94 14.15 -14.70
CA GLU A 161 0.63 14.39 -14.10
C GLU A 161 -0.11 13.06 -13.88
N TRP A 162 -1.15 13.13 -13.03
CA TRP A 162 -2.06 12.01 -12.87
C TRP A 162 -2.83 11.74 -14.15
N HIS A 163 -2.89 10.48 -14.56
CA HIS A 163 -3.74 10.05 -15.67
C HIS A 163 -4.37 8.69 -15.39
N SER A 164 -5.53 8.45 -16.00
CA SER A 164 -6.23 7.17 -15.86
C SER A 164 -5.68 6.14 -16.83
N VAL A 165 -5.53 4.91 -16.35
CA VAL A 165 -5.24 3.74 -17.20
C VAL A 165 -6.49 2.86 -17.30
N LYS A 166 -6.37 1.68 -17.93
CA LYS A 166 -7.50 0.75 -18.04
C LYS A 166 -8.06 0.45 -16.64
N ALA A 167 -9.38 0.61 -16.51
CA ALA A 167 -10.09 0.25 -15.29
C ALA A 167 -10.11 -1.29 -15.10
N MET A 168 -10.15 -1.74 -13.84
CA MET A 168 -10.36 -3.15 -13.51
C MET A 168 -11.69 -3.65 -14.08
N ASN A 169 -11.82 -4.96 -14.29
CA ASN A 169 -13.08 -5.56 -14.74
C ASN A 169 -14.14 -5.52 -13.63
N VAL A 170 -13.73 -5.63 -12.37
CA VAL A 170 -14.62 -5.59 -11.20
C VAL A 170 -14.27 -4.39 -10.33
N SER A 171 -15.28 -3.68 -9.83
CA SER A 171 -15.08 -2.61 -8.87
C SER A 171 -14.77 -3.15 -7.48
N ARG A 172 -13.81 -2.51 -6.77
CA ARG A 172 -13.29 -3.04 -5.50
C ARG A 172 -12.87 -1.90 -4.58
N ALA A 173 -13.37 -1.92 -3.34
CA ALA A 173 -12.75 -1.29 -2.20
C ALA A 173 -12.18 -2.37 -1.26
N LEU A 174 -11.29 -1.99 -0.33
CA LEU A 174 -10.75 -2.90 0.70
C LEU A 174 -9.98 -4.13 0.16
N ALA A 175 -9.69 -4.21 -1.14
CA ALA A 175 -8.94 -5.29 -1.78
C ALA A 175 -7.49 -5.38 -1.30
N ALA A 176 -6.75 -6.45 -1.61
CA ALA A 176 -5.30 -6.46 -1.53
C ALA A 176 -4.71 -6.17 -2.92
N ALA A 177 -3.52 -5.53 -2.99
CA ALA A 177 -2.81 -5.35 -4.25
C ALA A 177 -1.31 -5.53 -4.07
N VAL A 178 -0.63 -6.11 -5.06
CA VAL A 178 0.81 -6.39 -5.04
C VAL A 178 1.38 -6.35 -6.45
N THR A 179 2.68 -6.07 -6.56
CA THR A 179 3.43 -6.21 -7.83
C THR A 179 4.20 -7.52 -7.84
N LEU A 180 4.18 -8.20 -8.99
CA LEU A 180 4.91 -9.45 -9.19
C LEU A 180 5.26 -9.59 -10.68
N ASN A 181 6.54 -9.81 -10.99
CA ASN A 181 7.05 -10.06 -12.35
C ASN A 181 6.55 -9.01 -13.37
N GLY A 182 6.71 -7.73 -13.06
CA GLY A 182 6.30 -6.64 -13.96
C GLY A 182 4.78 -6.43 -14.09
N ASN A 183 3.96 -7.13 -13.30
CA ASN A 183 2.51 -7.04 -13.32
C ASN A 183 1.97 -6.59 -11.97
N ILE A 184 0.73 -6.10 -11.96
CA ILE A 184 -0.01 -5.77 -10.72
C ILE A 184 -1.12 -6.79 -10.53
N PHE A 185 -1.24 -7.34 -9.34
CA PHE A 185 -2.32 -8.24 -8.96
C PHE A 185 -3.21 -7.59 -7.92
N VAL A 186 -4.52 -7.68 -8.09
CA VAL A 186 -5.54 -7.18 -7.16
C VAL A 186 -6.42 -8.35 -6.74
N MET A 187 -6.55 -8.58 -5.44
CA MET A 187 -7.17 -9.76 -4.87
C MET A 187 -8.29 -9.39 -3.91
N GLY A 188 -9.44 -10.01 -4.09
CA GLY A 188 -10.62 -9.85 -3.22
C GLY A 188 -11.09 -8.40 -3.10
N GLY A 189 -11.47 -8.01 -1.89
CA GLY A 189 -12.10 -6.74 -1.59
C GLY A 189 -13.62 -6.85 -1.57
N GLN A 190 -14.28 -5.71 -1.73
CA GLN A 190 -15.73 -5.61 -1.62
C GLN A 190 -16.28 -4.56 -2.57
N ASN A 191 -17.45 -4.86 -3.13
CA ASN A 191 -18.37 -3.90 -3.73
C ASN A 191 -19.77 -4.09 -3.12
N ALA A 192 -20.82 -4.32 -3.91
CA ALA A 192 -22.09 -4.81 -3.38
C ALA A 192 -21.96 -6.20 -2.72
N ASN A 193 -20.93 -6.98 -3.09
CA ASN A 193 -20.63 -8.28 -2.53
C ASN A 193 -19.16 -8.35 -2.08
N VAL A 194 -18.84 -9.29 -1.18
CA VAL A 194 -17.45 -9.67 -0.89
C VAL A 194 -16.90 -10.44 -2.08
N LEU A 195 -15.70 -10.06 -2.52
CA LEU A 195 -15.07 -10.62 -3.70
C LEU A 195 -14.02 -11.67 -3.31
N ASN A 196 -14.01 -12.78 -4.03
CA ASN A 196 -12.95 -13.79 -4.00
C ASN A 196 -12.08 -13.77 -5.27
N SER A 197 -12.42 -12.93 -6.24
CA SER A 197 -11.75 -12.88 -7.53
C SER A 197 -10.40 -12.19 -7.47
N VAL A 198 -9.52 -12.54 -8.41
CA VAL A 198 -8.18 -11.98 -8.58
C VAL A 198 -8.03 -11.47 -10.01
N GLU A 199 -7.51 -10.25 -10.16
CA GLU A 199 -7.21 -9.67 -11.47
C GLU A 199 -5.73 -9.31 -11.58
N ARG A 200 -5.15 -9.54 -12.75
CA ARG A 200 -3.80 -9.13 -13.12
C ARG A 200 -3.83 -8.02 -14.15
N TYR A 201 -3.13 -6.94 -13.89
CA TYR A 201 -2.85 -5.88 -14.85
C TYR A 201 -1.45 -6.04 -15.43
N ASP A 202 -1.40 -5.99 -16.75
CA ASP A 202 -0.18 -5.89 -17.52
C ASP A 202 -0.02 -4.42 -17.99
N PRO A 203 0.96 -3.68 -17.47
CA PRO A 203 1.18 -2.28 -17.83
C PRO A 203 1.65 -2.09 -19.28
N THR A 204 2.26 -3.11 -19.90
CA THR A 204 2.74 -3.02 -21.29
C THR A 204 1.61 -3.04 -22.29
N SER A 205 0.57 -3.84 -22.01
CA SER A 205 -0.61 -3.97 -22.85
C SER A 205 -1.78 -3.11 -22.37
N ASN A 206 -1.70 -2.55 -21.16
CA ASN A 206 -2.77 -1.80 -20.50
C ASN A 206 -4.08 -2.61 -20.42
N VAL A 207 -3.96 -3.87 -19.99
CA VAL A 207 -5.09 -4.82 -19.91
C VAL A 207 -5.17 -5.48 -18.54
N TRP A 208 -6.40 -5.59 -18.02
CA TRP A 208 -6.73 -6.40 -16.86
C TRP A 208 -7.27 -7.76 -17.29
N THR A 209 -6.69 -8.84 -16.75
CA THR A 209 -7.13 -10.22 -16.96
C THR A 209 -7.63 -10.82 -15.65
N LEU A 210 -8.81 -11.45 -15.66
CA LEU A 210 -9.29 -12.23 -14.53
C LEU A 210 -8.46 -13.52 -14.39
N CYS A 211 -7.89 -13.76 -13.21
CA CYS A 211 -7.04 -14.91 -12.92
C CYS A 211 -7.77 -15.99 -12.11
N ALA A 212 -8.75 -15.59 -11.30
CA ALA A 212 -9.58 -16.45 -10.47
C ALA A 212 -10.82 -15.73 -9.96
#